data_AF-A0A847PUZ1-F1
#
_entry.id   AF-A0A847PUZ1-F1
#
_cell.length_a   1.000
_cell.length_b   1.000
_cell.length_c   1.000
_cell.angle_alpha   90.00
_cell.angle_beta   90.00
_cell.angle_gamma   90.00
#
_symmetry.space_group_name_H-M   'P 1'
#
loop_
_entity.id
_entity.type
_entity.pdbx_description
1 polymer ?
#
loop_
_entity_poly.entity_id
_entity_poly.type
_entity_poly.pdbx_seq_one_letter_code
_entity_poly.pdbx_strand_id
1 'polypeptide(L)'
;MQKKKCSDESQSELEKNIHAEVFLGPVRITGVKVNYYHVCETKLWLFSRNISLENESDSVAIGKTLHEDRYKKSFKNVTIDGISIDFVKTGKRLEIHEIKKSKKMDAADRAQLLFYLYFLKKRGIDAAGVLNYPLLNKTEKIELNPGDEASTEKDIENIGNIVLGSMPLPERKKICSKCAYEEFCFCGDRIEHKEQRKINETL
;
A
#
# COMPACT_ATOMS: atom_id res chain seq x y z
N MET A 1 6.56 17.16 -51.12
CA MET A 1 7.04 17.38 -49.73
C MET A 1 5.84 17.51 -48.81
N GLN A 2 5.45 16.45 -48.10
CA GLN A 2 4.54 16.56 -46.95
C GLN A 2 5.07 15.61 -45.87
N LYS A 3 5.67 16.16 -44.82
CA LYS A 3 6.08 15.40 -43.62
C LYS A 3 4.99 15.55 -42.56
N LYS A 4 4.38 14.40 -42.25
CA LYS A 4 3.86 13.92 -40.96
C LYS A 4 3.43 14.97 -39.92
N LYS A 5 2.11 15.02 -39.70
CA LYS A 5 1.46 15.46 -38.45
C LYS A 5 0.75 14.22 -37.87
N CYS A 6 1.47 13.39 -37.12
CA CYS A 6 0.93 12.11 -36.60
C CYS A 6 1.67 11.63 -35.32
N SER A 7 2.23 12.55 -34.53
CA SER A 7 3.03 12.20 -33.34
C SER A 7 2.68 12.94 -32.05
N ASP A 8 1.88 14.01 -32.10
CA ASP A 8 1.53 14.80 -30.91
C ASP A 8 0.27 14.29 -30.18
N GLU A 9 -0.73 13.81 -30.92
CA GLU A 9 -2.03 13.41 -30.33
C GLU A 9 -1.89 12.13 -29.50
N SER A 10 -1.12 11.14 -29.98
CA SER A 10 -0.93 9.84 -29.31
C SER A 10 -0.07 9.92 -28.05
N GLN A 11 0.88 10.87 -27.97
CA GLN A 11 1.65 11.11 -26.75
C GLN A 11 0.79 11.76 -25.66
N SER A 12 -0.08 12.71 -26.03
CA SER A 12 -0.98 13.39 -25.08
C SER A 12 -2.07 12.47 -24.50
N GLU A 13 -2.51 11.48 -25.26
CA GLU A 13 -3.55 10.52 -24.87
C GLU A 13 -2.98 9.41 -23.97
N LEU A 14 -1.75 8.98 -24.26
CA LEU A 14 -0.99 8.07 -23.41
C LEU A 14 -0.62 8.73 -22.07
N GLU A 15 -0.17 9.99 -22.06
CA GLU A 15 0.12 10.75 -20.84
C GLU A 15 -1.14 10.98 -19.98
N LYS A 16 -2.29 11.29 -20.59
CA LYS A 16 -3.57 11.41 -19.87
C LYS A 16 -4.02 10.08 -19.27
N ASN A 17 -3.86 8.97 -19.98
CA ASN A 17 -4.16 7.64 -19.45
C ASN A 17 -3.20 7.27 -18.31
N ILE A 18 -1.92 7.57 -18.44
CA ILE A 18 -0.91 7.31 -17.40
C ILE A 18 -1.20 8.10 -16.11
N HIS A 19 -1.57 9.37 -16.22
CA HIS A 19 -1.97 10.16 -15.06
C HIS A 19 -3.31 9.67 -14.49
N ALA A 20 -4.30 9.34 -15.31
CA ALA A 20 -5.57 8.79 -14.84
C ALA A 20 -5.45 7.40 -14.18
N GLU A 21 -4.46 6.58 -14.54
CA GLU A 21 -4.30 5.22 -13.99
C GLU A 21 -3.65 5.18 -12.60
N VAL A 22 -2.87 6.20 -12.22
CA VAL A 22 -2.31 6.35 -10.86
C VAL A 22 -3.15 7.32 -10.01
N PHE A 23 -3.95 8.16 -10.68
CA PHE A 23 -4.82 9.15 -10.06
C PHE A 23 -6.29 8.83 -10.37
N LEU A 24 -7.03 8.31 -9.38
CA LEU A 24 -8.49 8.35 -9.43
C LEU A 24 -8.93 9.80 -9.13
N GLY A 25 -9.02 10.63 -10.18
CA GLY A 25 -9.29 12.05 -10.04
C GLY A 25 -8.18 12.77 -9.24
N PRO A 26 -8.46 13.38 -8.07
CA PRO A 26 -7.42 14.01 -7.26
C PRO A 26 -6.59 13.02 -6.41
N VAL A 27 -6.95 11.72 -6.39
CA VAL A 27 -6.39 10.77 -5.43
C VAL A 27 -5.29 9.92 -6.06
N ARG A 28 -4.06 10.15 -5.61
CA ARG A 28 -2.92 9.29 -5.94
C ARG A 28 -2.95 7.98 -5.16
N ILE A 29 -3.04 6.85 -5.86
CA ILE A 29 -2.92 5.50 -5.25
C ILE A 29 -1.46 5.08 -5.23
N THR A 30 -1.02 4.50 -4.12
CA THR A 30 0.36 4.02 -3.91
C THR A 30 0.32 2.62 -3.35
N GLY A 31 1.45 1.90 -3.42
CA GLY A 31 1.56 0.56 -2.83
C GLY A 31 1.21 0.54 -1.33
N VAL A 32 1.55 1.60 -0.59
CA VAL A 32 1.18 1.74 0.83
C VAL A 32 -0.33 1.80 1.02
N LYS A 33 -1.05 2.53 0.15
CA LYS A 33 -2.52 2.58 0.20
C LYS A 33 -3.14 1.23 -0.12
N VAL A 34 -2.61 0.52 -1.11
CA VAL A 34 -3.04 -0.86 -1.43
C VAL A 34 -2.80 -1.78 -0.23
N ASN A 35 -1.62 -1.71 0.39
CA ASN A 35 -1.35 -2.47 1.62
C ASN A 35 -2.36 -2.13 2.72
N TYR A 36 -2.62 -0.84 2.97
CA TYR A 36 -3.54 -0.42 4.04
C TYR A 36 -4.98 -0.81 3.77
N TYR A 37 -5.44 -0.81 2.52
CA TYR A 37 -6.76 -1.32 2.16
C TYR A 37 -6.94 -2.77 2.62
N HIS A 38 -5.97 -3.64 2.32
CA HIS A 38 -6.00 -5.05 2.72
C HIS A 38 -5.77 -5.27 4.23
N VAL A 39 -5.27 -4.27 4.96
CA VAL A 39 -5.06 -4.33 6.42
C VAL A 39 -6.27 -3.79 7.18
N CYS A 40 -6.70 -2.56 6.87
CA CYS A 40 -7.75 -1.82 7.56
C CYS A 40 -8.17 -0.57 6.75
N GLU A 41 -9.45 -0.50 6.36
CA GLU A 41 -10.01 0.62 5.61
C GLU A 41 -10.00 1.94 6.38
N THR A 42 -10.30 1.93 7.69
CA THR A 42 -10.21 3.14 8.54
C THR A 42 -8.77 3.68 8.56
N LYS A 43 -7.77 2.80 8.65
CA LYS A 43 -6.35 3.17 8.58
C LYS A 43 -6.00 3.78 7.22
N LEU A 44 -6.46 3.18 6.13
CA LEU A 44 -6.32 3.73 4.78
C LEU A 44 -6.89 5.15 4.70
N TRP A 45 -8.11 5.35 5.20
CA TRP A 45 -8.79 6.63 5.17
C TRP A 45 -7.99 7.70 5.95
N LEU A 46 -7.60 7.40 7.19
CA LEU A 46 -6.82 8.32 8.05
C LEU A 46 -5.49 8.70 7.40
N PHE A 47 -4.74 7.70 6.92
CA PHE A 47 -3.47 7.92 6.22
C PHE A 47 -3.65 8.80 4.99
N SER A 48 -4.73 8.60 4.22
CA SER A 48 -5.01 9.39 3.01
C SER A 48 -5.30 10.87 3.28
N ARG A 49 -5.66 11.21 4.52
CA ARG A 49 -5.88 12.59 5.01
C ARG A 49 -4.68 13.15 5.76
N ASN A 50 -3.50 12.52 5.60
CA ASN A 50 -2.25 12.86 6.29
C ASN A 50 -2.32 12.76 7.83
N ILE A 51 -3.30 12.04 8.38
CA ILE A 51 -3.36 11.71 9.80
C ILE A 51 -2.43 10.50 9.98
N SER A 52 -1.16 10.74 10.30
CA SER A 52 -0.11 9.71 10.36
C SER A 52 0.39 9.50 11.79
N LEU A 53 -0.20 8.54 12.51
CA LEU A 53 0.20 8.19 13.88
C LEU A 53 1.36 7.19 13.94
N GLU A 54 1.73 6.62 12.80
CA GLU A 54 2.77 5.58 12.71
C GLU A 54 4.18 6.10 12.94
N ASN A 55 4.44 7.39 12.73
CA ASN A 55 5.75 7.98 13.00
C ASN A 55 6.08 7.99 14.50
N GLU A 56 5.07 7.91 15.37
CA GLU A 56 5.21 7.83 16.82
C GLU A 56 5.22 6.37 17.33
N SER A 57 5.07 5.39 16.44
CA SER A 57 5.07 3.97 16.81
C SER A 57 6.47 3.38 16.79
N ASP A 58 6.95 2.92 17.95
CA ASP A 58 8.23 2.20 18.10
C ASP A 58 8.35 1.02 17.13
N SER A 59 7.25 0.30 16.87
CA SER A 59 7.25 -0.83 15.94
C SER A 59 7.55 -0.42 14.50
N VAL A 60 7.09 0.75 14.08
CA VAL A 60 7.34 1.34 12.75
C VAL A 60 8.70 2.02 12.69
N ALA A 61 9.16 2.65 13.78
CA ALA A 61 10.51 3.19 13.88
C ALA A 61 11.56 2.08 13.77
N ILE A 62 11.43 1.01 14.57
CA ILE A 62 12.24 -0.22 14.45
C ILE A 62 12.11 -0.76 13.03
N GLY A 63 10.87 -0.73 12.47
CA GLY A 63 10.52 -0.85 11.05
C GLY A 63 11.59 -0.32 10.11
N LYS A 64 11.63 1.01 10.06
CA LYS A 64 12.53 1.81 9.23
C LYS A 64 14.00 1.56 9.56
N THR A 65 14.39 1.56 10.84
CA THR A 65 15.79 1.36 11.24
C THR A 65 16.36 0.03 10.76
N LEU A 66 15.63 -1.09 10.92
CA LEU A 66 16.12 -2.38 10.40
C LEU A 66 16.20 -2.40 8.87
N HIS A 67 15.28 -1.72 8.17
CA HIS A 67 15.37 -1.53 6.72
C HIS A 67 16.62 -0.72 6.35
N GLU A 68 16.91 0.35 7.09
CA GLU A 68 18.03 1.24 6.82
C GLU A 68 19.40 0.60 7.15
N ASP A 69 19.55 -0.02 8.31
CA ASP A 69 20.85 -0.52 8.81
C ASP A 69 21.32 -1.80 8.10
N ARG A 70 20.40 -2.73 7.82
CA ARG A 70 20.75 -4.04 7.27
C ARG A 70 20.68 -4.09 5.73
N TYR A 71 19.92 -3.19 5.08
CA TYR A 71 19.62 -3.31 3.65
C TYR A 71 20.16 -2.16 2.77
N LYS A 72 20.52 -0.99 3.30
CA LYS A 72 21.14 0.10 2.50
C LYS A 72 22.47 -0.29 1.82
N LYS A 73 23.22 -1.27 2.34
CA LYS A 73 24.48 -1.72 1.72
C LYS A 73 24.30 -2.62 0.49
N SER A 74 23.12 -3.20 0.27
CA SER A 74 22.90 -4.21 -0.78
C SER A 74 21.72 -3.91 -1.71
N PHE A 75 20.78 -3.05 -1.32
CA PHE A 75 19.54 -2.80 -2.03
C PHE A 75 19.42 -1.33 -2.46
N LYS A 76 19.03 -1.09 -3.72
CA LYS A 76 18.80 0.25 -4.27
C LYS A 76 17.29 0.49 -4.33
N ASN A 77 16.78 1.34 -3.44
CA ASN A 77 15.40 1.83 -3.54
C ASN A 77 15.23 2.57 -4.88
N VAL A 78 14.22 2.18 -5.66
CA VAL A 78 13.89 2.81 -6.93
C VAL A 78 12.49 3.37 -6.86
N THR A 79 12.35 4.66 -7.12
CA THR A 79 11.04 5.30 -7.29
C THR A 79 10.78 5.46 -8.78
N ILE A 80 9.67 4.89 -9.25
CA ILE A 80 9.23 4.96 -10.65
C ILE A 80 7.81 5.49 -10.64
N ASP A 81 7.57 6.69 -11.20
CA ASP A 81 6.23 7.26 -11.41
C ASP A 81 5.27 7.16 -10.21
N GLY A 82 5.81 7.19 -9.00
CA GLY A 82 5.06 7.16 -7.76
C GLY A 82 4.82 5.82 -7.09
N ILE A 83 5.36 4.73 -7.64
CA ILE A 83 5.63 3.53 -6.87
C ILE A 83 7.06 3.57 -6.32
N SER A 84 7.24 3.06 -5.10
CA SER A 84 8.54 2.92 -4.44
C SER A 84 8.82 1.44 -4.26
N ILE A 85 9.83 0.94 -4.95
CA ILE A 85 10.26 -0.45 -4.94
C ILE A 85 11.57 -0.54 -4.13
N ASP A 86 11.66 -1.49 -3.21
CA ASP A 86 12.84 -1.62 -2.35
C ASP A 86 14.10 -2.03 -3.14
N PHE A 87 13.93 -2.92 -4.12
CA PHE A 87 15.03 -3.36 -4.97
C PHE A 87 14.59 -3.88 -6.32
N VAL A 88 15.45 -3.66 -7.30
CA VAL A 88 15.26 -4.10 -8.67
C VAL A 88 16.49 -4.86 -9.13
N LYS A 89 16.26 -6.04 -9.72
CA LYS A 89 17.27 -6.83 -10.40
C LYS A 89 16.99 -6.85 -11.88
N THR A 90 17.97 -6.40 -12.66
CA THR A 90 17.90 -6.40 -14.12
C THR A 90 18.53 -7.67 -14.67
N GLY A 91 17.84 -8.35 -15.58
CA GLY A 91 18.28 -9.56 -16.24
C GLY A 91 17.52 -9.75 -17.55
N LYS A 92 17.22 -11.00 -17.91
CA LYS A 92 16.35 -11.30 -19.06
C LYS A 92 14.93 -10.74 -18.90
N ARG A 93 14.46 -10.68 -17.65
CA ARG A 93 13.19 -10.10 -17.21
C ARG A 93 13.47 -9.24 -15.99
N LEU A 94 12.71 -8.16 -15.81
CA LEU A 94 12.82 -7.32 -14.62
C LEU A 94 12.32 -8.10 -13.40
N GLU A 95 13.06 -8.09 -12.29
CA GLU A 95 12.61 -8.67 -11.03
C GLU A 95 12.56 -7.58 -9.97
N ILE A 96 11.37 -7.31 -9.43
CA ILE A 96 11.15 -6.32 -8.37
C ILE A 96 11.00 -7.02 -7.03
N HIS A 97 11.62 -6.46 -6.00
CA HIS A 97 11.65 -7.03 -4.66
C HIS A 97 11.02 -6.06 -3.67
N GLU A 98 10.11 -6.60 -2.86
CA GLU A 98 9.53 -5.93 -1.70
C GLU A 98 10.00 -6.69 -0.45
N ILE A 99 10.55 -5.97 0.52
CA ILE A 99 11.11 -6.52 1.75
C ILE A 99 10.11 -6.30 2.88
N LYS A 100 9.76 -7.37 3.60
CA LYS A 100 8.85 -7.32 4.74
C LYS A 100 9.46 -8.01 5.95
N LYS A 101 9.21 -7.44 7.13
CA LYS A 101 9.75 -7.96 8.39
C LYS A 101 9.10 -9.27 8.84
N SER A 102 7.83 -9.45 8.51
CA SER A 102 7.05 -10.60 8.97
C SER A 102 6.05 -11.00 7.90
N LYS A 103 5.69 -12.29 7.88
CA LYS A 103 4.64 -12.82 7.00
C LYS A 103 3.22 -12.67 7.59
N LYS A 104 3.01 -11.81 8.59
CA LYS A 104 1.70 -11.68 9.28
C LYS A 104 0.64 -10.97 8.42
N MET A 105 1.06 -10.17 7.45
CA MET A 105 0.18 -9.40 6.55
C MET A 105 0.29 -9.90 5.10
N ASP A 106 0.45 -11.21 4.92
CA ASP A 106 0.76 -11.83 3.62
C ASP A 106 -0.18 -11.39 2.49
N ALA A 107 -1.49 -11.31 2.76
CA ALA A 107 -2.47 -10.86 1.77
C ALA A 107 -2.22 -9.40 1.33
N ALA A 108 -1.93 -8.50 2.28
CA ALA A 108 -1.65 -7.10 2.00
C ALA A 108 -0.27 -6.91 1.32
N ASP A 109 0.71 -7.70 1.74
CA ASP A 109 2.05 -7.71 1.14
C ASP A 109 2.00 -8.20 -0.32
N ARG A 110 1.22 -9.27 -0.58
CA ARG A 110 0.96 -9.77 -1.95
C ARG A 110 0.21 -8.75 -2.79
N ALA A 111 -0.87 -8.17 -2.28
CA ALA A 111 -1.66 -7.18 -3.02
C ALA A 111 -0.84 -5.93 -3.40
N GLN A 112 0.01 -5.44 -2.48
CA GLN A 112 0.93 -4.35 -2.77
C GLN A 112 1.89 -4.71 -3.92
N LEU A 113 2.48 -5.90 -3.90
CA LEU A 113 3.40 -6.32 -4.95
C LEU A 113 2.69 -6.54 -6.30
N LEU A 114 1.49 -7.12 -6.29
CA LEU A 114 0.65 -7.24 -7.49
C LEU A 114 0.33 -5.88 -8.10
N PHE A 115 0.00 -4.88 -7.27
CA PHE A 115 -0.22 -3.52 -7.74
C PHE A 115 1.02 -2.96 -8.47
N TYR A 116 2.23 -3.23 -7.97
CA TYR A 116 3.46 -2.82 -8.67
C TYR A 116 3.65 -3.55 -10.00
N LEU A 117 3.40 -4.86 -10.05
CA LEU A 117 3.49 -5.63 -11.30
C LEU A 117 2.46 -5.17 -12.32
N TYR A 118 1.23 -4.94 -11.88
CA TYR A 118 0.15 -4.38 -12.70
C TYR A 118 0.53 -3.02 -13.28
N PHE A 119 1.03 -2.12 -12.43
CA PHE A 119 1.47 -0.78 -12.83
C PHE A 119 2.61 -0.81 -13.86
N LEU A 120 3.58 -1.72 -13.68
CA LEU A 120 4.68 -1.92 -14.62
C LEU A 120 4.17 -2.50 -15.94
N LYS A 121 3.25 -3.48 -15.89
CA LYS A 121 2.64 -4.07 -17.09
C LYS A 121 1.88 -3.03 -17.93
N LYS A 122 1.12 -2.12 -17.30
CA LYS A 122 0.43 -1.03 -18.02
C LYS A 122 1.40 -0.06 -18.71
N ARG A 123 2.65 0.01 -18.25
CA ARG A 123 3.76 0.74 -18.90
C ARG A 123 4.52 -0.06 -19.95
N GLY A 124 4.05 -1.26 -20.29
CA GLY A 124 4.73 -2.16 -21.22
C GLY A 124 6.01 -2.79 -20.66
N ILE A 125 6.21 -2.74 -19.33
CA ILE A 125 7.37 -3.34 -18.67
C ILE A 125 6.99 -4.72 -18.16
N ASP A 126 7.61 -5.76 -18.71
CA ASP A 126 7.47 -7.12 -18.20
C ASP A 126 8.35 -7.34 -16.97
N ALA A 127 7.72 -7.65 -15.83
CA ALA A 127 8.36 -7.84 -14.55
C ALA A 127 7.79 -9.04 -13.77
N ALA A 128 8.64 -9.67 -12.98
CA ALA A 128 8.27 -10.63 -11.94
C ALA A 128 8.49 -10.02 -10.55
N GLY A 129 7.71 -10.47 -9.56
CA GLY A 129 7.77 -9.95 -8.19
C GLY A 129 8.36 -10.95 -7.20
N VAL A 130 9.08 -10.45 -6.20
CA VAL A 130 9.57 -11.25 -5.07
C VAL A 130 9.27 -10.57 -3.73
N LEU A 131 8.50 -11.24 -2.87
CA LEU A 131 8.40 -10.89 -1.46
C LEU A 131 9.56 -11.52 -0.69
N ASN A 132 10.29 -10.69 0.05
CA ASN A 132 11.43 -11.12 0.85
C ASN A 132 11.07 -10.96 2.33
N TYR A 133 11.18 -12.05 3.10
CA TYR A 133 10.97 -12.08 4.54
C TYR A 133 12.27 -12.48 5.25
N PRO A 134 13.24 -11.57 5.41
CA PRO A 134 14.60 -11.95 5.80
C PRO A 134 14.68 -12.52 7.21
N LEU A 135 13.85 -12.04 8.15
CA LEU A 135 13.81 -12.58 9.52
C LEU A 135 13.30 -14.03 9.58
N LEU A 136 12.62 -14.48 8.52
CA LEU A 136 12.10 -15.83 8.38
C LEU A 136 12.92 -16.67 7.38
N ASN A 137 14.00 -16.12 6.81
CA ASN A 137 14.76 -16.70 5.70
C ASN A 137 13.85 -17.24 4.58
N LYS A 138 12.79 -16.49 4.25
CA LYS A 138 11.77 -16.92 3.28
C LYS A 138 11.64 -15.91 2.15
N THR A 139 11.47 -16.42 0.93
CA THR A 139 11.16 -15.64 -0.27
C THR A 139 9.98 -16.24 -0.99
N GLU A 140 9.15 -15.41 -1.60
CA GLU A 140 7.98 -15.84 -2.36
C GLU A 140 7.96 -15.12 -3.71
N LYS A 141 7.94 -15.90 -4.79
CA LYS A 141 7.85 -15.37 -6.15
C LYS A 141 6.38 -15.19 -6.53
N ILE A 142 6.07 -14.04 -7.10
CA ILE A 142 4.72 -13.65 -7.51
C ILE A 142 4.75 -13.27 -8.99
N GLU A 143 3.81 -13.84 -9.72
CA GLU A 143 3.56 -13.58 -11.13
C GLU A 143 2.16 -12.98 -11.25
N LEU A 144 2.02 -11.97 -12.11
CA LEU A 144 0.74 -11.35 -12.39
C LEU A 144 -0.03 -12.21 -13.40
N ASN A 145 -1.25 -12.61 -13.06
CA ASN A 145 -2.17 -13.30 -13.96
C ASN A 145 -3.45 -12.46 -14.20
N PRO A 146 -4.29 -12.81 -15.19
CA PRO A 146 -5.48 -12.02 -15.51
C PRO A 146 -6.48 -11.85 -14.34
N GLY A 147 -6.58 -12.84 -13.44
CA GLY A 147 -7.41 -12.73 -12.25
C GLY A 147 -6.85 -11.74 -11.24
N ASP A 148 -5.53 -11.72 -11.06
CA ASP A 148 -4.83 -10.75 -10.21
C ASP A 148 -4.96 -9.32 -10.76
N GLU A 149 -4.96 -9.15 -12.08
CA GLU A 149 -5.19 -7.85 -12.74
C GLU A 149 -6.59 -7.32 -12.43
N ALA A 150 -7.62 -8.16 -12.61
CA ALA A 150 -9.00 -7.79 -12.32
C ALA A 150 -9.20 -7.47 -10.82
N SER A 151 -8.57 -8.24 -9.91
CA SER A 151 -8.63 -7.91 -8.48
C SER A 151 -7.91 -6.59 -8.17
N THR A 152 -6.78 -6.32 -8.81
CA THR A 152 -6.02 -5.07 -8.61
C THR A 152 -6.82 -3.87 -9.09
N GLU A 153 -7.50 -3.96 -10.23
CA GLU A 153 -8.38 -2.91 -10.75
C GLU A 153 -9.55 -2.62 -9.79
N LYS A 154 -10.16 -3.67 -9.24
CA LYS A 154 -11.21 -3.54 -8.22
C LYS A 154 -10.70 -2.91 -6.92
N ASP A 155 -9.50 -3.30 -6.48
CA ASP A 155 -8.87 -2.71 -5.30
C ASP A 155 -8.62 -1.23 -5.50
N ILE A 156 -8.13 -0.84 -6.68
CA ILE A 156 -7.91 0.57 -7.06
C ILE A 156 -9.23 1.35 -6.94
N GLU A 157 -10.31 0.86 -7.54
CA GLU A 157 -11.64 1.50 -7.46
C GLU A 157 -12.13 1.64 -6.01
N ASN A 158 -12.07 0.56 -5.23
CA ASN A 158 -12.51 0.55 -3.84
C ASN A 158 -11.68 1.50 -2.96
N ILE A 159 -10.37 1.56 -3.17
CA ILE A 159 -9.49 2.51 -2.50
C ILE A 159 -9.91 3.94 -2.84
N GLY A 160 -10.22 4.23 -4.10
CA GLY A 160 -10.76 5.53 -4.51
C GLY A 160 -12.02 5.89 -3.75
N ASN A 161 -12.98 4.99 -3.70
CA ASN A 161 -14.25 5.17 -2.99
C ASN A 161 -14.05 5.44 -1.50
N ILE A 162 -13.19 4.68 -0.83
CA ILE A 162 -12.88 4.88 0.59
C ILE A 162 -12.23 6.25 0.80
N VAL A 163 -11.16 6.55 0.06
CA VAL A 163 -10.37 7.78 0.27
C VAL A 163 -11.20 9.06 0.00
N LEU A 164 -12.09 9.01 -0.99
CA LEU A 164 -12.97 10.13 -1.34
C LEU A 164 -14.22 10.21 -0.45
N GLY A 165 -14.63 9.10 0.16
CA GLY A 165 -15.83 9.00 0.98
C GLY A 165 -15.65 9.46 2.44
N SER A 166 -16.67 9.16 3.24
CA SER A 166 -16.63 9.29 4.70
C SER A 166 -15.73 8.24 5.33
N MET A 167 -15.16 8.56 6.51
CA MET A 167 -14.33 7.62 7.25
C MET A 167 -15.10 6.32 7.55
N PRO A 168 -14.56 5.14 7.15
CA PRO A 168 -15.14 3.86 7.54
C PRO A 168 -15.13 3.70 9.07
N LEU A 169 -16.22 3.19 9.63
CA LEU A 169 -16.31 2.92 11.06
C LEU A 169 -15.21 1.92 11.48
N PRO A 170 -14.47 2.21 12.56
CA PRO A 170 -13.40 1.32 13.01
C PRO A 170 -13.96 0.01 13.57
N GLU A 171 -13.43 -1.11 13.07
CA GLU A 171 -13.72 -2.44 13.60
C GLU A 171 -12.52 -2.98 14.37
N ARG A 172 -12.76 -3.57 15.56
CA ARG A 172 -11.68 -4.21 16.33
C ARG A 172 -11.20 -5.47 15.64
N LYS A 173 -9.94 -5.45 15.22
CA LYS A 173 -9.21 -6.57 14.60
C LYS A 173 -8.05 -6.99 15.50
N LYS A 174 -7.53 -8.22 15.32
CA LYS A 174 -6.37 -8.73 16.07
C LYS A 174 -5.13 -7.84 15.97
N ILE A 175 -5.01 -7.09 14.87
CA ILE A 175 -3.91 -6.17 14.60
C ILE A 175 -3.99 -4.87 15.42
N CYS A 176 -5.18 -4.53 15.93
CA CYS A 176 -5.44 -3.23 16.56
C CYS A 176 -4.57 -3.00 17.79
N SER A 177 -4.30 -4.04 18.59
CA SER A 177 -3.44 -3.97 19.78
C SER A 177 -2.00 -3.50 19.53
N LYS A 178 -1.57 -3.48 18.27
CA LYS A 178 -0.25 -3.00 17.83
C LYS A 178 -0.36 -1.89 16.78
N CYS A 179 -1.58 -1.44 16.49
CA CYS A 179 -1.85 -0.43 15.50
C CYS A 179 -1.68 0.94 16.13
N ALA A 180 -0.90 1.81 15.50
CA ALA A 180 -0.71 3.19 15.97
C ALA A 180 -2.03 4.01 16.04
N TYR A 181 -3.09 3.54 15.38
CA TYR A 181 -4.39 4.19 15.34
C TYR A 181 -5.39 3.67 16.38
N GLU A 182 -5.02 2.68 17.22
CA GLU A 182 -5.96 2.04 18.14
C GLU A 182 -6.66 3.05 19.06
N GLU A 183 -5.90 3.94 19.69
CA GLU A 183 -6.45 4.92 20.62
C GLU A 183 -7.37 5.92 19.92
N PHE A 184 -6.99 6.36 18.73
CA PHE A 184 -7.80 7.24 17.90
C PHE A 184 -9.12 6.58 17.52
N CYS A 185 -9.07 5.32 17.07
CA CYS A 185 -10.24 4.58 16.62
C CYS A 185 -11.23 4.28 17.75
N PHE A 186 -10.78 4.10 18.99
CA PHE A 186 -11.60 3.59 20.08
C PHE A 186 -11.58 4.46 21.35
N CYS A 187 -11.28 5.75 21.22
CA CYS A 187 -11.27 6.68 22.37
C CYS A 187 -12.65 6.81 23.04
N GLY A 188 -13.75 6.66 22.28
CA GLY A 188 -15.13 6.74 22.77
C GLY A 188 -15.60 5.51 23.57
N ASP A 189 -15.21 4.31 23.17
CA ASP A 189 -15.62 3.04 23.82
C ASP A 189 -15.23 2.98 25.31
N ARG A 190 -14.14 3.67 25.69
CA ARG A 190 -13.62 3.65 27.07
C ARG A 190 -14.45 4.52 28.04
N ILE A 191 -15.31 5.39 27.53
CA ILE A 191 -16.12 6.32 28.33
C ILE A 191 -17.39 5.62 28.84
N GLU A 192 -18.11 4.91 27.97
CA GLU A 192 -19.36 4.22 28.33
C GLU A 192 -19.14 3.15 29.43
N HIS A 193 -18.06 2.36 29.33
CA HIS A 193 -17.75 1.37 30.35
C HIS A 193 -17.37 1.95 31.73
N LYS A 194 -16.84 3.17 31.79
CA LYS A 194 -16.53 3.83 33.06
C LYS A 194 -17.77 4.45 33.70
N GLU A 195 -18.70 4.96 32.90
CA GLU A 195 -19.98 5.46 33.41
C GLU A 195 -20.88 4.33 33.91
N GLN A 196 -20.97 3.20 33.18
CA GLN A 196 -21.72 2.03 33.65
C GLN A 196 -21.16 1.44 34.96
N ARG A 197 -19.83 1.41 35.15
CA ARG A 197 -19.21 0.95 36.41
C ARG A 197 -19.51 1.89 37.57
N LYS A 198 -19.45 3.19 37.36
CA LYS A 198 -19.80 4.18 38.40
C LYS A 198 -21.27 4.10 38.81
N ILE A 199 -22.19 3.87 37.86
CA ILE A 199 -23.62 3.71 38.15
C ILE A 199 -23.88 2.43 38.97
N ASN A 200 -23.21 1.32 38.62
CA ASN A 200 -23.36 0.04 39.31
C ASN A 200 -22.64 -0.04 40.67
N GLU A 201 -21.70 0.86 40.95
CA GLU A 201 -21.03 0.98 42.26
C GLU A 201 -21.76 1.95 43.22
N THR A 202 -22.76 2.69 42.73
CA THR A 202 -23.56 3.67 43.51
C THR A 202 -24.99 3.17 43.78
N LEU A 203 -25.35 1.98 43.29
CA LEU A 203 -26.59 1.24 43.58
C LEU A 203 -26.28 0.02 44.47
#